data_AF-A0A0V0RD03-F1
#
_entry.id   AF-A0A0V0RD03-F1
#
_cell.length_a   1.000
_cell.length_b   1.000
_cell.length_c   1.000
_cell.angle_alpha   90.00
_cell.angle_beta   90.00
_cell.angle_gamma   90.00
#
_symmetry.space_group_name_H-M   'P 1'
#
loop_
_entity.id
_entity.type
_entity.pdbx_description
1 polymer ?
#
loop_
_entity_poly.entity_id
_entity_poly.type
_entity_poly.pdbx_seq_one_letter_code
_entity_poly.pdbx_strand_id
1 'polypeptide(L)'
;MANLPELHLVQNRCGGTSLVYEGRAYKLKRAARKKYWRCSQDKKGCGGAVWNNLDVTTVIKRNDHIESCPVDEHLAYKMEKRAVLAQRSAEETKPIPAIYDEEASAASAEPSTSGHFPLFRRVRAAMYGHRAKRFPRLPEHRHDLVIPDQFKTTKSGRRLFIVPKHILVFATGTNIRLLAARRTWGMDGTFKIVPKWYQQLFTIHAFVAGKLVPAVYCLCTGKDIGTYGYIFQALIDKAAVLEVDLNPDTII
;
A
#
# COMPACT_ATOMS: atom_id res chain seq x y z
N MET A 1 -32.42 -21.71 21.22
CA MET A 1 -31.20 -22.55 21.11
C MET A 1 -30.03 -21.70 21.55
N ALA A 2 -29.27 -22.12 22.55
CA ALA A 2 -28.09 -21.37 22.96
C ALA A 2 -27.05 -21.42 21.82
N ASN A 3 -26.76 -20.28 21.19
CA ASN A 3 -25.64 -20.17 20.26
C ASN A 3 -24.37 -20.58 21.03
N LEU A 4 -23.79 -21.72 20.66
CA LEU A 4 -22.46 -22.07 21.17
C LEU A 4 -21.50 -20.94 20.73
N PRO A 5 -20.70 -20.37 21.64
CA PRO A 5 -19.83 -19.27 21.28
C PRO A 5 -18.80 -19.74 20.24
N GLU A 6 -18.81 -19.09 19.09
CA GLU A 6 -17.99 -19.48 17.95
C GLU A 6 -16.51 -19.11 18.16
N LEU A 7 -15.60 -20.00 17.72
CA LEU A 7 -14.16 -19.83 17.80
C LEU A 7 -13.65 -19.24 16.48
N HIS A 8 -13.21 -17.99 16.49
CA HIS A 8 -12.69 -17.35 15.27
C HIS A 8 -11.16 -17.24 15.31
N LEU A 9 -10.48 -17.75 14.30
CA LEU A 9 -9.06 -17.47 14.08
C LEU A 9 -8.92 -16.26 13.16
N VAL A 10 -8.30 -15.19 13.66
CA VAL A 10 -8.17 -13.93 12.94
C VAL A 10 -6.73 -13.44 12.97
N GLN A 11 -6.25 -12.88 11.86
CA GLN A 11 -4.93 -12.24 11.82
C GLN A 11 -4.88 -11.04 12.76
N ASN A 12 -3.79 -10.95 13.52
CA ASN A 12 -3.54 -9.83 14.42
C ASN A 12 -2.62 -8.78 13.79
N ARG A 13 -2.47 -7.64 14.47
CA ARG A 13 -1.67 -6.50 13.98
C ARG A 13 -0.20 -6.81 13.70
N CYS A 14 0.34 -7.88 14.30
CA CYS A 14 1.72 -8.29 14.13
C CYS A 14 1.90 -9.37 13.04
N GLY A 15 0.83 -9.71 12.30
CA GLY A 15 0.85 -10.77 11.29
C GLY A 15 0.74 -12.19 11.85
N GLY A 16 0.60 -12.34 13.17
CA GLY A 16 0.32 -13.63 13.80
C GLY A 16 -1.17 -13.96 13.79
N THR A 17 -1.51 -15.18 14.19
CA THR A 17 -2.92 -15.58 14.39
C THR A 17 -3.34 -15.36 15.84
N SER A 18 -4.52 -14.78 16.03
CA SER A 18 -5.21 -14.67 17.32
C SER A 18 -6.48 -15.50 17.30
N LEU A 19 -6.85 -16.03 18.45
CA LEU A 19 -8.17 -16.61 18.69
C LEU A 19 -9.08 -15.52 19.22
N VAL A 20 -10.29 -15.38 18.68
CA VAL A 20 -11.38 -14.61 19.28
C VAL A 20 -12.45 -15.57 19.76
N TYR A 21 -12.79 -15.47 21.04
CA TYR A 21 -13.79 -16.31 21.70
C TYR A 21 -14.49 -15.51 22.80
N GLU A 22 -15.83 -15.54 22.84
CA GLU A 22 -16.65 -14.78 23.79
C GLU A 22 -16.26 -13.28 23.87
N GLY A 23 -16.12 -12.64 22.69
CA GLY A 23 -15.79 -11.22 22.56
C GLY A 23 -14.40 -10.80 23.06
N ARG A 24 -13.50 -11.77 23.28
CA ARG A 24 -12.13 -11.53 23.76
C ARG A 24 -11.09 -12.12 22.83
N ALA A 25 -9.98 -11.42 22.65
CA ALA A 25 -8.84 -11.90 21.86
C ALA A 25 -7.83 -12.64 22.75
N TYR A 26 -7.26 -13.72 22.22
CA TYR A 26 -6.24 -14.52 22.85
C TYR A 26 -5.04 -14.72 21.92
N LYS A 27 -3.85 -14.75 22.50
CA LYS A 27 -2.57 -14.98 21.82
C LYS A 27 -2.16 -16.43 22.02
N LEU A 28 -1.76 -17.11 20.96
CA LEU A 28 -1.21 -18.47 21.05
C LEU A 28 0.09 -18.45 21.87
N LYS A 29 0.24 -19.40 22.80
CA LYS A 29 1.45 -19.55 23.63
C LYS A 29 2.10 -20.92 23.45
N ARG A 30 1.31 -21.97 23.21
CA ARG A 30 1.82 -23.32 22.95
C ARG A 30 0.86 -24.06 22.03
N ALA A 31 1.41 -24.82 21.09
CA ALA A 31 0.69 -25.75 20.23
C ALA A 31 1.44 -27.09 20.27
N ALA A 32 0.92 -28.05 21.03
CA ALA A 32 1.48 -29.40 21.12
C ALA A 32 0.35 -30.41 20.90
N ARG A 33 -0.03 -31.21 21.91
CA ARG A 33 -1.24 -32.06 21.86
C ARG A 33 -2.56 -31.28 21.88
N LYS A 34 -2.51 -30.06 22.42
CA LYS A 34 -3.60 -29.08 22.45
C LYS A 34 -3.01 -27.69 22.23
N LYS A 35 -3.84 -26.74 21.83
CA LYS A 35 -3.43 -25.34 21.72
C LYS A 35 -3.80 -24.59 22.99
N TYR A 36 -2.86 -23.81 23.50
CA TYR A 36 -2.99 -22.98 24.70
C TYR A 36 -2.91 -21.52 24.30
N TRP A 37 -3.94 -20.78 24.66
CA TRP A 37 -4.13 -19.37 24.35
C TRP A 37 -4.25 -18.57 25.65
N ARG A 38 -3.61 -17.40 25.69
CA ARG A 38 -3.70 -16.47 26.82
C ARG A 38 -4.38 -15.18 26.38
N CYS A 39 -5.24 -14.61 27.22
CA CYS A 39 -5.95 -13.36 26.96
C CYS A 39 -4.98 -12.26 26.50
N SER A 40 -5.38 -11.45 25.54
CA SER A 40 -4.53 -10.39 24.98
C SER A 40 -4.23 -9.28 25.99
N GLN A 41 -5.01 -9.18 27.06
CA GLN A 41 -4.82 -8.28 28.20
C GLN A 41 -3.93 -8.89 29.29
N ASP A 42 -3.16 -9.95 28.97
CA ASP A 42 -2.22 -10.60 29.90
C ASP A 42 -1.27 -9.62 30.59
N LYS A 43 -0.76 -8.64 29.84
CA LYS A 43 0.11 -7.58 30.38
C LYS A 43 -0.60 -6.58 31.31
N LYS A 44 -1.93 -6.60 31.37
CA LYS A 44 -2.75 -5.80 32.29
C LYS A 44 -3.25 -6.61 33.49
N GLY A 45 -2.63 -7.76 33.75
CA GLY A 45 -2.99 -8.63 34.87
C GLY A 45 -4.12 -9.62 34.58
N CYS A 46 -4.65 -9.69 33.35
CA CYS A 46 -5.70 -10.67 33.04
C CYS A 46 -5.11 -12.08 32.92
N GLY A 47 -5.53 -12.97 33.83
CA GLY A 47 -5.16 -14.39 33.84
C GLY A 47 -5.96 -15.29 32.89
N GLY A 48 -6.93 -14.73 32.17
CA GLY A 48 -7.84 -15.46 31.29
C GLY A 48 -7.09 -16.27 30.23
N ALA A 49 -7.52 -17.50 30.03
CA ALA A 49 -6.88 -18.44 29.12
C ALA A 49 -7.85 -19.46 28.57
N VAL A 50 -7.54 -20.00 27.40
CA VAL A 50 -8.33 -21.02 26.72
C VAL A 50 -7.41 -22.13 26.23
N TRP A 51 -7.84 -23.36 26.39
CA TRP A 51 -7.25 -24.53 25.75
C TRP A 51 -8.28 -25.16 24.83
N ASN A 52 -7.89 -25.44 23.59
CA ASN A 52 -8.73 -26.12 22.61
C ASN A 52 -7.96 -27.25 21.93
N ASN A 53 -8.69 -28.07 21.17
CA ASN A 53 -8.09 -29.05 20.28
C ASN A 53 -7.23 -28.37 19.20
N LEU A 54 -6.42 -29.17 18.49
CA LEU A 54 -5.48 -28.64 17.49
C LEU A 54 -6.19 -27.91 16.34
N ASP A 55 -7.40 -28.37 15.99
CA ASP A 55 -8.21 -27.79 14.92
C ASP A 55 -9.01 -26.56 15.36
N VAL A 56 -8.95 -26.20 16.66
CA VAL A 56 -9.62 -25.01 17.22
C VAL A 56 -11.13 -25.05 17.01
N THR A 57 -11.73 -26.24 17.08
CA THR A 57 -13.19 -26.43 16.95
C THR A 57 -13.90 -26.57 18.29
N THR A 58 -13.18 -26.97 19.35
CA THR A 58 -13.78 -27.19 20.68
C THR A 58 -12.91 -26.65 21.81
N VAL A 59 -13.53 -25.93 22.75
CA VAL A 59 -12.87 -25.51 24.00
C VAL A 59 -12.83 -26.68 24.97
N ILE A 60 -11.62 -27.06 25.38
CA ILE A 60 -11.36 -28.15 26.36
C ILE A 60 -11.35 -27.59 27.79
N LYS A 61 -10.73 -26.42 27.98
CA LYS A 61 -10.59 -25.77 29.30
C LYS A 61 -10.55 -24.27 29.12
N ARG A 62 -11.07 -23.54 30.11
CA ARG A 62 -10.89 -22.08 30.25
C ARG A 62 -10.46 -21.70 31.66
N ASN A 63 -9.80 -20.56 31.76
CA ASN A 63 -9.56 -19.84 33.01
C ASN A 63 -10.34 -18.52 32.97
N ASP A 64 -10.80 -18.08 34.14
CA ASP A 64 -11.57 -16.86 34.29
C ASP A 64 -10.74 -15.60 34.00
N HIS A 65 -11.46 -14.57 33.60
CA HIS A 65 -10.90 -13.23 33.39
C HIS A 65 -11.10 -12.39 34.64
N ILE A 66 -10.27 -11.36 34.80
CA ILE A 66 -10.55 -10.28 35.76
C ILE A 66 -11.82 -9.54 35.32
N GLU A 67 -12.58 -8.99 36.28
CA GLU A 67 -13.85 -8.28 36.01
C GLU A 67 -13.68 -7.13 35.01
N SER A 68 -12.56 -6.41 35.08
CA SER A 68 -12.24 -5.29 34.19
C SER A 68 -11.78 -5.70 32.78
N CYS A 69 -11.75 -7.00 32.46
CA CYS A 69 -11.34 -7.46 31.14
C CYS A 69 -12.42 -7.14 30.09
N PRO A 70 -12.13 -6.28 29.10
CA PRO A 70 -13.13 -5.80 28.16
C PRO A 70 -13.65 -6.93 27.26
N VAL A 71 -14.94 -6.85 26.95
CA VAL A 71 -15.66 -7.71 26.00
C VAL A 71 -16.17 -6.86 24.85
N ASP A 72 -15.94 -7.31 23.64
CA ASP A 72 -16.48 -6.70 22.42
C ASP A 72 -17.01 -7.83 21.53
N GLU A 73 -18.33 -7.97 21.48
CA GLU A 73 -19.01 -9.02 20.70
C GLU A 73 -18.60 -8.99 19.23
N HIS A 74 -18.39 -7.78 18.68
CA HIS A 74 -17.98 -7.57 17.29
C HIS A 74 -16.44 -7.55 17.11
N LEU A 75 -15.67 -8.03 18.09
CA LEU A 75 -14.20 -8.03 18.01
C LEU A 75 -13.69 -8.86 16.83
N ALA A 76 -14.26 -10.04 16.59
CA ALA A 76 -13.89 -10.92 15.49
C ALA A 76 -14.08 -10.20 14.15
N TYR A 77 -15.29 -9.68 13.92
CA TYR A 77 -15.64 -8.87 12.75
C TYR A 77 -14.71 -7.68 12.54
N LYS A 78 -14.46 -6.88 13.59
CA LYS A 78 -13.55 -5.72 13.52
C LYS A 78 -12.11 -6.12 13.18
N MET A 79 -11.64 -7.26 13.66
CA MET A 79 -10.30 -7.76 13.35
C MET A 79 -10.23 -8.29 11.92
N GLU A 80 -11.25 -8.99 11.47
CA GLU A 80 -11.34 -9.53 10.11
C GLU A 80 -11.36 -8.40 9.06
N LYS A 81 -12.24 -7.40 9.22
CA LYS A 81 -12.29 -6.25 8.30
C LYS A 81 -10.96 -5.47 8.25
N ARG A 82 -10.23 -5.39 9.37
CA ARG A 82 -8.87 -4.80 9.37
C ARG A 82 -7.88 -5.65 8.57
N ALA A 83 -7.97 -6.97 8.67
CA ALA A 83 -7.09 -7.87 7.91
C ALA A 83 -7.38 -7.76 6.41
N VAL A 84 -8.67 -7.76 6.01
CA VAL A 84 -9.10 -7.54 4.62
C VAL A 84 -8.56 -6.21 4.09
N LEU A 85 -8.79 -5.10 4.81
CA LEU A 85 -8.28 -3.78 4.42
C LEU A 85 -6.75 -3.77 4.28
N ALA A 86 -6.02 -4.43 5.19
CA ALA A 86 -4.56 -4.51 5.15
C ALA A 86 -4.05 -5.33 3.95
N GLN A 87 -4.70 -6.46 3.65
CA GLN A 87 -4.38 -7.31 2.50
C GLN A 87 -4.63 -6.58 1.18
N ARG A 88 -5.85 -6.07 0.99
CA ARG A 88 -6.23 -5.29 -0.20
C ARG A 88 -5.30 -4.09 -0.41
N SER A 89 -4.90 -3.42 0.67
CA SER A 89 -3.95 -2.30 0.60
C SER A 89 -2.57 -2.70 0.07
N ALA A 90 -2.11 -3.92 0.38
CA ALA A 90 -0.82 -4.43 -0.05
C ALA A 90 -0.83 -4.86 -1.53
N GLU A 91 -1.92 -5.49 -1.96
CA GLU A 91 -2.05 -6.10 -3.29
C GLU A 91 -2.49 -5.09 -4.36
N GLU A 92 -3.49 -4.27 -4.04
CA GLU A 92 -4.13 -3.39 -5.01
C GLU A 92 -3.38 -2.08 -5.23
N THR A 93 -3.47 -1.55 -6.45
CA THR A 93 -2.81 -0.27 -6.82
C THR A 93 -3.71 0.95 -6.66
N LYS A 94 -5.01 0.78 -6.42
CA LYS A 94 -5.94 1.92 -6.30
C LYS A 94 -5.68 2.75 -5.03
N PRO A 95 -6.13 4.02 -4.94
CA PRO A 95 -5.90 4.84 -3.76
C PRO A 95 -6.43 4.17 -2.47
N ILE A 96 -5.69 4.29 -1.36
CA ILE A 96 -6.09 3.75 -0.06
C ILE A 96 -7.51 4.19 0.37
N PRO A 97 -7.91 5.46 0.19
CA PRO A 97 -9.30 5.87 0.47
C PRO A 97 -10.33 5.08 -0.33
N ALA A 98 -10.10 4.87 -1.64
CA ALA A 98 -11.02 4.11 -2.48
C ALA A 98 -11.16 2.64 -2.02
N ILE A 99 -10.07 2.00 -1.60
CA ILE A 99 -10.13 0.64 -1.00
C ILE A 99 -11.02 0.64 0.24
N TYR A 100 -10.83 1.64 1.10
CA TYR A 100 -11.61 1.76 2.33
C TYR A 100 -13.09 2.00 2.04
N ASP A 101 -13.41 2.93 1.14
CA ASP A 101 -14.79 3.31 0.82
C ASP A 101 -15.54 2.13 0.21
N GLU A 102 -14.92 1.38 -0.70
CA GLU A 102 -15.51 0.15 -1.27
C GLU A 102 -15.80 -0.92 -0.20
N GLU A 103 -14.84 -1.20 0.71
CA GLU A 103 -15.07 -2.15 1.82
C GLU A 103 -16.14 -1.66 2.79
N ALA A 104 -16.16 -0.36 3.08
CA ALA A 104 -17.15 0.24 3.96
C ALA A 104 -18.56 0.17 3.35
N SER A 105 -18.68 0.45 2.04
CA SER A 105 -19.93 0.30 1.30
C SER A 105 -20.40 -1.16 1.27
N ALA A 106 -19.50 -2.12 1.02
CA ALA A 106 -19.85 -3.55 1.08
C ALA A 106 -20.32 -3.96 2.48
N ALA A 107 -19.62 -3.50 3.53
CA ALA A 107 -19.98 -3.78 4.92
C ALA A 107 -21.30 -3.14 5.37
N SER A 108 -21.73 -2.04 4.73
CA SER A 108 -22.99 -1.38 5.07
C SER A 108 -24.23 -2.19 4.64
N ALA A 109 -24.08 -3.18 3.77
CA ALA A 109 -25.17 -4.06 3.34
C ALA A 109 -25.71 -4.96 4.46
N GLU A 110 -24.92 -5.17 5.53
CA GLU A 110 -25.29 -5.99 6.70
C GLU A 110 -25.60 -5.07 7.91
N PRO A 111 -26.89 -4.77 8.20
CA PRO A 111 -27.26 -3.78 9.21
C PRO A 111 -26.72 -4.11 10.61
N SER A 112 -26.69 -5.41 10.96
CA SER A 112 -26.25 -5.93 12.26
C SER A 112 -24.76 -5.67 12.57
N THR A 113 -23.93 -5.44 11.55
CA THR A 113 -22.47 -5.24 11.72
C THR A 113 -21.95 -3.93 11.13
N SER A 114 -22.76 -3.23 10.32
CA SER A 114 -22.44 -1.96 9.67
C SER A 114 -21.84 -0.91 10.64
N GLY A 115 -22.50 -0.67 11.79
CA GLY A 115 -22.07 0.29 12.81
C GLY A 115 -20.75 -0.07 13.50
N HIS A 116 -20.25 -1.29 13.31
CA HIS A 116 -19.00 -1.77 13.90
C HIS A 116 -17.82 -1.76 12.92
N PHE A 117 -18.04 -1.34 11.66
CA PHE A 117 -16.97 -1.24 10.69
C PHE A 117 -15.85 -0.30 11.18
N PRO A 118 -14.56 -0.68 11.06
CA PRO A 118 -13.47 0.13 11.58
C PRO A 118 -13.39 1.51 10.90
N LEU A 119 -13.44 2.59 11.68
CA LEU A 119 -13.27 3.95 11.16
C LEU A 119 -11.93 4.13 10.42
N PHE A 120 -11.95 4.84 9.29
CA PHE A 120 -10.76 5.10 8.45
C PHE A 120 -9.56 5.62 9.27
N ARG A 121 -9.77 6.61 10.14
CA ARG A 121 -8.70 7.16 11.01
C ARG A 121 -7.98 6.12 11.88
N ARG A 122 -8.66 5.01 12.24
CA ARG A 122 -8.12 3.92 13.08
C ARG A 122 -7.36 2.86 12.26
N VAL A 123 -7.57 2.82 10.94
CA VAL A 123 -6.97 1.81 10.05
C VAL A 123 -5.98 2.41 9.04
N ARG A 124 -6.06 3.72 8.77
CA ARG A 124 -5.24 4.45 7.81
C ARG A 124 -3.75 4.11 7.91
N ALA A 125 -3.16 4.27 9.09
CA ALA A 125 -1.72 4.02 9.28
C ALA A 125 -1.33 2.57 8.96
N ALA A 126 -2.17 1.60 9.34
CA ALA A 126 -1.93 0.19 9.04
C ALA A 126 -2.04 -0.11 7.55
N MET A 127 -3.04 0.46 6.86
CA MET A 127 -3.23 0.32 5.42
C MET A 127 -2.02 0.86 4.63
N TYR A 128 -1.60 2.09 4.91
CA TYR A 128 -0.40 2.67 4.29
C TYR A 128 0.87 1.89 4.64
N GLY A 129 1.02 1.46 5.90
CA GLY A 129 2.16 0.68 6.35
C GLY A 129 2.25 -0.70 5.67
N HIS A 130 1.12 -1.39 5.46
CA HIS A 130 1.08 -2.64 4.71
C HIS A 130 1.42 -2.44 3.24
N ARG A 131 0.88 -1.38 2.60
CA ARG A 131 1.23 -1.03 1.23
C ARG A 131 2.73 -0.74 1.06
N ALA A 132 3.33 -0.04 2.01
CA ALA A 132 4.75 0.31 1.95
C ALA A 132 5.67 -0.93 1.92
N LYS A 133 5.26 -2.06 2.54
CA LYS A 133 6.03 -3.32 2.53
C LYS A 133 6.20 -3.93 1.12
N ARG A 134 5.38 -3.52 0.15
CA ARG A 134 5.51 -3.93 -1.27
C ARG A 134 6.79 -3.42 -1.92
N PHE A 135 7.33 -2.31 -1.42
CA PHE A 135 8.47 -1.64 -2.01
C PHE A 135 9.72 -1.87 -1.16
N PRO A 136 10.89 -2.12 -1.79
CA PRO A 136 12.14 -2.20 -1.06
C PRO A 136 12.40 -0.86 -0.35
N ARG A 137 13.10 -0.92 0.78
CA ARG A 137 13.57 0.29 1.44
C ARG A 137 14.54 1.01 0.50
N LEU A 138 14.45 2.33 0.49
CA LEU A 138 15.44 3.14 -0.20
C LEU A 138 16.82 2.89 0.42
N PRO A 139 17.88 2.73 -0.38
CA PRO A 139 19.24 2.67 0.14
C PRO A 139 19.61 3.90 1.00
N GLU A 140 20.80 3.87 1.60
CA GLU A 140 21.35 5.05 2.27
C GLU A 140 21.76 6.11 1.25
N HIS A 141 22.52 5.70 0.25
CA HIS A 141 22.99 6.56 -0.84
C HIS A 141 22.25 6.31 -2.15
N ARG A 142 22.08 7.38 -2.91
CA ARG A 142 21.35 7.38 -4.18
C ARG A 142 22.05 6.56 -5.27
N HIS A 143 23.38 6.52 -5.26
CA HIS A 143 24.17 5.76 -6.25
C HIS A 143 23.99 4.25 -6.10
N ASP A 144 23.52 3.78 -4.94
CA ASP A 144 23.20 2.38 -4.68
C ASP A 144 21.76 2.01 -5.10
N LEU A 145 21.02 2.95 -5.70
CA LEU A 145 19.65 2.72 -6.15
C LEU A 145 19.65 1.75 -7.35
N VAL A 146 19.38 0.49 -7.05
CA VAL A 146 19.04 -0.53 -8.06
C VAL A 146 17.52 -0.60 -8.19
N ILE A 147 17.00 -0.34 -9.38
CA ILE A 147 15.57 -0.49 -9.67
C ILE A 147 15.28 -1.96 -9.99
N PRO A 148 14.40 -2.63 -9.21
CA PRO A 148 13.98 -4.01 -9.51
C PRO A 148 13.32 -4.13 -10.89
N ASP A 149 13.52 -5.27 -11.58
CA ASP A 149 13.04 -5.48 -12.96
C ASP A 149 11.51 -5.37 -13.10
N GLN A 150 10.77 -5.79 -12.07
CA GLN A 150 9.31 -5.63 -12.01
C GLN A 150 8.85 -4.16 -12.10
N PHE A 151 9.73 -3.19 -11.81
CA PHE A 151 9.44 -1.76 -11.92
C PHE A 151 10.04 -1.11 -13.18
N LYS A 152 10.74 -1.88 -14.02
CA LYS A 152 11.27 -1.40 -15.32
C LYS A 152 10.27 -1.55 -16.47
N THR A 153 9.07 -2.03 -16.18
CA THR A 153 8.06 -2.36 -17.18
C THR A 153 6.71 -1.79 -16.78
N THR A 154 5.94 -1.26 -17.74
CA THR A 154 4.57 -0.82 -17.50
C THR A 154 3.67 -2.01 -17.18
N LYS A 155 2.47 -1.75 -16.65
CA LYS A 155 1.42 -2.77 -16.48
C LYS A 155 1.05 -3.49 -17.78
N SER A 156 1.27 -2.86 -18.93
CA SER A 156 1.05 -3.42 -20.27
C SER A 156 2.28 -4.12 -20.87
N GLY A 157 3.32 -4.38 -20.08
CA GLY A 157 4.51 -5.10 -20.53
C GLY A 157 5.50 -4.27 -21.35
N ARG A 158 5.34 -2.94 -21.43
CA ARG A 158 6.25 -2.08 -22.18
C ARG A 158 7.45 -1.68 -21.31
N ARG A 159 8.66 -1.89 -21.81
CA ARG A 159 9.88 -1.49 -21.12
C ARG A 159 9.94 0.03 -20.99
N LEU A 160 10.18 0.49 -19.76
CA LEU A 160 10.52 1.88 -19.49
C LEU A 160 11.96 2.13 -19.90
N PHE A 161 12.18 3.22 -20.62
CA PHE A 161 13.49 3.83 -20.67
C PHE A 161 13.76 4.44 -19.30
N ILE A 162 14.91 4.13 -18.71
CA ILE A 162 15.31 4.64 -17.40
C ILE A 162 16.75 5.11 -17.53
N VAL A 163 17.02 6.36 -17.14
CA VAL A 163 18.38 6.90 -17.06
C VAL A 163 18.72 7.10 -15.58
N PRO A 164 19.35 6.13 -14.90
CA PRO A 164 19.72 6.27 -13.50
C PRO A 164 21.10 6.94 -13.41
N LYS A 165 21.18 8.25 -13.67
CA LYS A 165 22.32 9.08 -13.23
C LYS A 165 21.85 10.06 -12.18
N HIS A 166 22.33 11.31 -12.16
CA HIS A 166 21.93 12.34 -11.20
C HIS A 166 20.41 12.58 -11.13
N ILE A 167 19.71 12.38 -12.25
CA ILE A 167 18.26 12.53 -12.38
C ILE A 167 17.70 11.19 -12.86
N LEU A 168 16.61 10.73 -12.25
CA LEU A 168 15.92 9.54 -12.75
C LEU A 168 14.85 9.96 -13.76
N VAL A 169 15.14 9.81 -15.05
CA VAL A 169 14.18 10.05 -16.13
C VAL A 169 13.55 8.73 -16.55
N PHE A 170 12.22 8.67 -16.62
CA PHE A 170 11.52 7.50 -17.13
C PHE A 170 10.33 7.82 -18.04
N ALA A 171 10.25 7.08 -19.14
CA ALA A 171 9.21 7.18 -20.18
C ALA A 171 9.12 5.87 -20.98
N THR A 172 8.05 5.70 -21.76
CA THR A 172 8.00 4.65 -22.79
C THR A 172 8.33 5.22 -24.16
N GLY A 173 8.76 4.38 -25.11
CA GLY A 173 8.95 4.84 -26.49
C GLY A 173 7.66 5.40 -27.11
N THR A 174 6.48 4.87 -26.74
CA THR A 174 5.19 5.44 -27.16
C THR A 174 4.97 6.84 -26.61
N ASN A 175 5.37 7.10 -25.36
CA ASN A 175 5.25 8.43 -24.76
C ASN A 175 6.17 9.44 -25.45
N ILE A 176 7.39 9.03 -25.82
CA ILE A 176 8.31 9.90 -26.58
C ILE A 176 7.75 10.20 -27.97
N ARG A 177 7.22 9.19 -28.67
CA ARG A 177 6.52 9.40 -29.96
C ARG A 177 5.29 10.29 -29.82
N LEU A 178 4.57 10.17 -28.71
CA LEU A 178 3.44 11.05 -28.42
C LEU A 178 3.91 12.49 -28.26
N LEU A 179 5.00 12.75 -27.53
CA LEU A 179 5.58 14.09 -27.40
C LEU A 179 6.05 14.64 -28.76
N ALA A 180 6.74 13.83 -29.56
CA ALA A 180 7.17 14.19 -30.92
C ALA A 180 5.99 14.60 -31.82
N ALA A 181 4.84 13.93 -31.69
CA ALA A 181 3.64 14.23 -32.47
C ALA A 181 2.86 15.46 -31.98
N ARG A 182 3.24 16.08 -30.86
CA ARG A 182 2.53 17.24 -30.29
C ARG A 182 3.42 18.48 -30.28
N ARG A 183 2.84 19.58 -30.75
CA ARG A 183 3.47 20.91 -30.78
C ARG A 183 3.35 21.66 -29.46
N THR A 184 2.36 21.32 -28.62
CA THR A 184 2.17 21.97 -27.31
C THR A 184 2.47 20.99 -26.19
N TRP A 185 3.44 21.34 -25.36
CA TRP A 185 3.84 20.57 -24.19
C TRP A 185 3.48 21.32 -22.91
N GLY A 186 3.08 20.59 -21.89
CA GLY A 186 2.89 21.14 -20.55
C GLY A 186 3.96 20.62 -19.60
N MET A 187 4.54 21.47 -18.75
CA MET A 187 5.57 21.07 -17.80
C MET A 187 5.16 21.44 -16.38
N ASP A 188 5.13 20.46 -15.49
CA ASP A 188 4.81 20.69 -14.07
C ASP A 188 5.85 20.04 -13.16
N GLY A 189 6.06 20.69 -12.02
CA GLY A 189 7.03 20.29 -11.02
C GLY A 189 6.41 20.22 -9.63
N THR A 190 6.19 19.00 -9.13
CA THR A 190 5.63 18.78 -7.79
C THR A 190 6.72 18.56 -6.75
N PHE A 191 6.67 19.31 -5.63
CA PHE A 191 7.73 19.34 -4.61
C PHE A 191 7.49 18.45 -3.38
N LYS A 192 6.23 18.10 -3.08
CA LYS A 192 5.85 17.50 -1.79
C LYS A 192 5.86 15.96 -1.77
N ILE A 193 6.08 15.30 -2.91
CA ILE A 193 5.89 13.86 -3.08
C ILE A 193 7.09 13.25 -3.78
N VAL A 194 8.27 13.30 -3.15
CA VAL A 194 9.49 12.68 -3.67
C VAL A 194 10.30 11.97 -2.59
N PRO A 195 11.06 10.91 -2.94
CA PRO A 195 12.01 10.26 -2.03
C PRO A 195 13.07 11.22 -1.50
N LYS A 196 13.65 10.91 -0.32
CA LYS A 196 14.58 11.76 0.44
C LYS A 196 15.74 12.41 -0.34
N TRP A 197 16.13 11.84 -1.47
CA TRP A 197 17.26 12.33 -2.28
C TRP A 197 16.87 13.32 -3.37
N TYR A 198 15.60 13.38 -3.71
CA TYR A 198 15.10 14.20 -4.80
C TYR A 198 14.39 15.42 -4.24
N GLN A 199 14.52 16.54 -4.94
CA GLN A 199 13.91 17.81 -4.56
C GLN A 199 12.58 18.07 -5.27
N GLN A 200 12.33 17.37 -6.37
CA GLN A 200 11.15 17.60 -7.22
C GLN A 200 10.85 16.38 -8.10
N LEU A 201 9.56 16.13 -8.31
CA LEU A 201 9.05 15.32 -9.39
C LEU A 201 8.68 16.28 -10.53
N PHE A 202 9.49 16.29 -11.58
CA PHE A 202 9.23 17.07 -12.79
C PHE A 202 8.56 16.17 -13.85
N THR A 203 7.57 16.70 -14.54
CA THR A 203 6.73 15.94 -15.48
C THR A 203 6.51 16.74 -16.75
N ILE A 204 6.64 16.06 -17.89
CA ILE A 204 6.36 16.63 -19.21
C ILE A 204 5.12 15.95 -19.77
N HIS A 205 4.18 16.76 -20.22
CA HIS A 205 2.85 16.37 -20.65
C HIS A 205 2.66 16.67 -22.13
N ALA A 206 1.95 15.79 -22.80
CA ALA A 206 1.44 16.00 -24.15
C ALA A 206 -0.03 16.45 -24.05
N PHE A 207 -0.43 17.44 -24.85
CA PHE A 207 -1.83 17.79 -24.98
C PHE A 207 -2.54 16.85 -25.98
N VAL A 208 -3.54 16.11 -25.50
CA VAL A 208 -4.28 15.11 -26.27
C VAL A 208 -5.78 15.25 -25.99
N ALA A 209 -6.57 15.50 -27.04
CA ALA A 209 -8.04 15.58 -26.95
C ALA A 209 -8.54 16.49 -25.81
N GLY A 210 -7.97 17.69 -25.68
CA GLY A 210 -8.35 18.65 -24.65
C GLY A 210 -7.76 18.39 -23.26
N LYS A 211 -6.89 17.39 -23.10
CA LYS A 211 -6.35 16.95 -21.80
C LYS A 211 -4.83 16.93 -21.80
N LEU A 212 -4.23 17.28 -20.67
CA LEU A 212 -2.80 17.09 -20.41
C LEU A 212 -2.56 15.64 -19.98
N VAL A 213 -1.74 14.92 -20.75
CA VAL A 213 -1.37 13.52 -20.48
C VAL A 213 0.12 13.46 -20.14
N PRO A 214 0.50 13.00 -18.94
CA PRO A 214 1.91 12.91 -18.57
C PRO A 214 2.61 11.85 -19.40
N ALA A 215 3.70 12.24 -20.06
CA ALA A 215 4.46 11.42 -20.98
C ALA A 215 5.85 11.04 -20.40
N VAL A 216 6.49 11.98 -19.72
CA VAL A 216 7.82 11.81 -19.12
C VAL A 216 7.77 12.20 -17.65
N TYR A 217 8.43 11.42 -16.82
CA TYR A 217 8.59 11.69 -15.40
C TYR A 217 10.08 11.75 -15.05
N CYS A 218 10.45 12.73 -14.23
CA CYS A 218 11.82 12.98 -13.82
C CYS A 218 11.87 13.17 -12.29
N LEU A 219 12.65 12.37 -11.59
CA LEU A 219 13.01 12.67 -10.19
C LEU A 219 14.32 13.45 -10.17
N CYS A 220 14.23 14.73 -9.82
CA CYS A 220 15.30 15.70 -9.93
C CYS A 220 16.03 15.89 -8.60
N THR A 221 17.37 15.95 -8.63
CA THR A 221 18.21 16.26 -7.45
C THR A 221 18.39 17.75 -7.21
N GLY A 222 18.08 18.57 -8.21
CA GLY A 222 18.17 20.03 -8.16
C GLY A 222 17.04 20.69 -8.95
N LYS A 223 17.09 22.01 -9.06
CA LYS A 223 16.15 22.85 -9.82
C LYS A 223 16.89 23.87 -10.70
N ASP A 224 18.17 23.63 -10.92
CA ASP A 224 19.05 24.49 -11.69
C ASP A 224 18.96 24.17 -13.20
N ILE A 225 19.48 25.08 -14.01
CA ILE A 225 19.50 24.97 -15.47
C ILE A 225 20.21 23.68 -15.93
N GLY A 226 21.27 23.26 -15.25
CA GLY A 226 21.99 22.03 -15.56
C GLY A 226 21.14 20.78 -15.36
N THR A 227 20.35 20.75 -14.29
CA THR A 227 19.37 19.67 -14.04
C THR A 227 18.40 19.53 -15.21
N TYR A 228 17.77 20.63 -15.66
CA TYR A 228 16.83 20.57 -16.77
C TYR A 228 17.52 20.27 -18.11
N GLY A 229 18.71 20.84 -18.34
CA GLY A 229 19.52 20.54 -19.54
C GLY A 229 19.81 19.04 -19.67
N TYR A 230 20.13 18.36 -18.57
CA TYR A 230 20.31 16.92 -18.55
C TYR A 230 19.03 16.14 -18.93
N ILE A 231 17.87 16.57 -18.42
CA ILE A 231 16.57 15.94 -18.75
C ILE A 231 16.31 16.03 -20.25
N PHE A 232 16.46 17.23 -20.83
CA PHE A 232 16.22 17.43 -22.25
C PHE A 232 17.22 16.68 -23.13
N GLN A 233 18.50 16.66 -22.75
CA GLN A 233 19.50 15.85 -23.47
C GLN A 233 19.13 14.36 -23.46
N ALA A 234 18.74 13.81 -22.30
CA ALA A 234 18.32 12.42 -22.20
C ALA A 234 17.09 12.10 -23.07
N LEU A 235 16.19 13.07 -23.27
CA LEU A 235 15.04 12.95 -24.16
C LEU A 235 15.43 13.01 -25.63
N ILE A 236 16.33 13.92 -26.00
CA ILE A 236 16.87 14.04 -27.36
C ILE A 236 17.60 12.75 -27.75
N ASP A 237 18.50 12.27 -26.90
CA ASP A 237 19.22 11.00 -27.13
C ASP A 237 18.24 9.86 -27.34
N LYS A 238 17.15 9.82 -26.55
CA LYS A 238 16.16 8.76 -26.66
C LYS A 238 15.28 8.91 -27.91
N ALA A 239 14.96 10.13 -28.32
CA ALA A 239 14.21 10.42 -29.53
C ALA A 239 15.01 10.04 -30.77
N ALA A 240 16.31 10.34 -30.80
CA ALA A 240 17.23 9.93 -31.85
C ALA A 240 17.26 8.40 -32.03
N VAL A 241 17.35 7.63 -30.93
CA VAL A 241 17.27 6.15 -30.97
C VAL A 241 15.91 5.64 -31.47
N LEU A 242 14.85 6.42 -31.32
CA LEU A 242 13.50 6.07 -31.78
C LEU A 242 13.17 6.64 -33.17
N GLU A 243 14.13 7.33 -33.80
CA GLU A 243 14.00 8.00 -35.10
C GLU A 243 12.82 8.97 -35.15
N VAL A 244 12.64 9.75 -34.07
CA VAL A 244 11.64 10.83 -34.01
C VAL A 244 12.28 12.14 -33.60
N ASP A 245 11.69 13.24 -34.05
CA ASP A 245 12.12 14.59 -33.69
C ASP A 245 11.22 15.19 -32.60
N LEU A 246 11.82 15.90 -31.66
CA LEU A 246 11.13 16.57 -30.57
C LEU A 246 11.15 18.07 -30.82
N ASN A 247 10.05 18.60 -31.37
CA ASN A 247 9.97 20.00 -31.79
C ASN A 247 8.66 20.66 -31.32
N PRO A 248 8.52 20.95 -30.01
CA PRO A 248 7.37 21.69 -29.51
C PRO A 248 7.42 23.16 -29.97
N ASP A 249 6.30 23.67 -30.48
CA ASP A 249 6.11 25.08 -30.81
C ASP A 249 5.73 25.90 -29.56
N THR A 250 5.15 25.26 -28.55
CA THR A 250 4.65 25.91 -27.34
C THR A 250 4.91 25.07 -26.11
N ILE A 251 5.43 25.70 -25.06
CA ILE A 251 5.63 25.11 -23.73
C ILE A 251 4.81 25.93 -22.73
N ILE A 252 4.00 25.23 -21.94
CA ILE A 252 3.11 25.79 -20.90
C ILE A 252 3.54 25.29 -19.53
#